data_AF-A0A497Q9E7-F1
#
_entry.id   AF-A0A497Q9E7-F1
#
_cell.length_a   1.000
_cell.length_b   1.000
_cell.length_c   1.000
_cell.angle_alpha   90.00
_cell.angle_beta   90.00
_cell.angle_gamma   90.00
#
_symmetry.space_group_name_H-M   'P 1'
#
loop_
_entity.id
_entity.type
_entity.pdbx_description
1 polymer ?
#
loop_
_entity_poly.entity_id
_entity_poly.type
_entity_poly.pdbx_seq_one_letter_code
_entity_poly.pdbx_strand_id
1 'polypeptide(L)' 'MKVVTICLPESYVQGMDQLIKRAMYPNRSEVIRIAIRDLLVDELWGRRDKKAGSPLIAQLKESVRTSTCTSR' A
#
# COMPACT_ATOMS: atom_id res chain seq x y z
N MET A 1 -8.63 18.98 -9.41
CA MET A 1 -7.95 18.37 -8.24
C MET A 1 -8.46 19.08 -6.99
N LYS A 2 -8.85 18.36 -5.94
CA LYS A 2 -9.21 18.94 -4.63
C LYS A 2 -8.05 18.73 -3.66
N VAL A 3 -7.74 19.71 -2.83
CA VAL A 3 -6.69 19.60 -1.80
C VAL A 3 -7.26 18.87 -0.59
N VAL A 4 -6.54 17.85 -0.12
CA VAL A 4 -6.90 17.07 1.07
C VAL A 4 -5.70 17.09 2.01
N THR A 5 -5.93 17.44 3.27
CA THR A 5 -4.92 17.41 4.33
C THR A 5 -5.16 16.18 5.20
N ILE A 6 -4.13 15.35 5.37
CA ILE A 6 -4.17 14.12 6.18
C ILE A 6 -2.98 14.10 7.15
N CYS A 7 -3.22 13.60 8.36
CA CYS A 7 -2.17 13.34 9.34
C CYS A 7 -1.77 11.87 9.25
N LEU A 8 -0.51 11.59 8.94
CA LEU A 8 0.05 10.25 8.83
C LEU A 8 1.18 10.07 9.86
N PRO A 9 1.37 8.88 10.43
CA PRO A 9 2.54 8.59 11.24
C PRO A 9 3.82 8.66 10.40
N GLU A 10 4.92 8.99 11.07
CA GLU A 10 6.20 9.29 10.42
C GLU A 10 6.73 8.14 9.56
N SER A 11 6.53 6.89 9.99
CA SER A 11 6.98 5.70 9.27
C SER A 11 6.45 5.62 7.83
N TYR A 12 5.20 6.04 7.58
CA TYR A 12 4.65 6.03 6.22
C TYR A 12 5.22 7.16 5.37
N VAL A 13 5.42 8.34 5.96
CA VAL A 13 6.03 9.48 5.26
C VAL A 13 7.45 9.12 4.82
N GLN A 14 8.23 8.49 5.70
CA GLN A 14 9.58 8.03 5.38
C GLN A 14 9.56 6.98 4.26
N GLY A 15 8.63 6.03 4.28
CA GLY A 15 8.45 5.06 3.20
C GLY A 15 8.18 5.72 1.85
N MET A 16 7.29 6.72 1.82
CA MET A 16 7.00 7.49 0.61
C MET A 16 8.22 8.28 0.12
N ASP A 17 8.98 8.88 1.03
CA ASP A 17 10.19 9.62 0.69
C ASP A 17 11.26 8.72 0.05
N GLN A 18 11.37 7.46 0.50
CA GLN A 18 12.27 6.50 -0.13
C GLN A 18 11.85 6.17 -1.57
N LEU A 19 10.54 6.09 -1.86
CA LEU A 19 10.05 5.86 -3.23
C LEU A 19 10.35 7.04 -4.14
N ILE A 20 10.21 8.26 -3.62
CA ILE A 20 10.53 9.50 -4.36
C ILE A 20 12.04 9.60 -4.61
N LYS A 21 12.87 9.27 -3.60
CA LYS A 21 14.34 9.25 -3.74
C LYS A 21 14.82 8.29 -4.82
N ARG A 22 14.08 7.20 -5.07
CA ARG A 22 14.35 6.24 -6.15
C ARG A 22 13.85 6.72 -7.52
N ALA A 23 13.36 7.95 -7.62
CA ALA A 23 12.79 8.56 -8.83
C ALA A 23 11.58 7.80 -9.42
N MET A 24 10.93 6.95 -8.63
CA MET A 24 9.73 6.20 -9.07
C MET A 24 8.49 7.11 -9.15
N TYR A 25 8.44 8.13 -8.29
CA TYR A 25 7.34 9.08 -8.24
C TYR A 25 7.87 10.50 -8.04
N PRO A 26 7.23 11.52 -8.65
CA PRO A 26 7.70 12.89 -8.62
C PRO A 26 7.42 13.60 -7.28
N ASN A 27 6.35 13.21 -6.56
CA ASN A 27 5.96 13.85 -5.31
C ASN A 27 5.13 12.91 -4.43
N ARG A 28 5.03 13.27 -3.14
CA ARG A 28 4.26 12.51 -2.12
C ARG A 28 2.78 12.37 -2.50
N SER A 29 2.19 13.44 -3.02
CA SER A 29 0.78 13.42 -3.39
C SER A 29 0.48 12.47 -4.55
N GLU A 30 1.44 12.23 -5.45
CA GLU A 30 1.32 11.29 -6.57
C GLU A 30 1.35 9.85 -6.09
N VAL A 31 2.26 9.55 -5.16
CA VAL A 31 2.30 8.24 -4.48
C VAL A 31 0.95 7.93 -3.85
N ILE A 32 0.38 8.87 -3.09
CA ILE A 32 -0.93 8.70 -2.44
C ILE A 32 -2.05 8.52 -3.47
N ARG A 33 -2.06 9.34 -4.54
CA ARG A 33 -3.08 9.25 -5.59
C ARG A 33 -3.07 7.90 -6.30
N ILE A 34 -1.89 7.36 -6.59
CA ILE A 34 -1.75 6.07 -7.27
C ILE A 34 -2.18 4.95 -6.32
N ALA A 35 -1.72 4.97 -5.06
CA ALA A 35 -2.14 3.99 -4.07
C ALA A 35 -3.67 3.96 -3.88
N ILE A 36 -4.32 5.13 -3.80
CA ILE A 36 -5.78 5.22 -3.69
C ILE A 36 -6.46 4.74 -4.98
N ARG A 37 -5.92 5.09 -6.16
CA ARG A 37 -6.47 4.63 -7.45
C ARG A 37 -6.46 3.12 -7.54
N ASP A 38 -5.31 2.51 -7.25
CA ASP A 38 -5.13 1.05 -7.35
C ASP A 38 -6.08 0.36 -6.38
N LEU A 39 -6.17 0.85 -5.14
CA LEU A 39 -7.11 0.36 -4.14
C LEU A 39 -8.58 0.44 -4.61
N LEU A 40 -9.00 1.58 -5.17
CA LEU A 40 -10.38 1.76 -5.65
C LEU A 40 -10.69 0.90 -6.89
N VAL A 41 -9.72 0.73 -7.79
CA VAL A 41 -9.87 -0.15 -8.95
C VAL A 41 -10.06 -1.60 -8.51
N ASP A 42 -9.25 -2.05 -7.56
CA ASP A 42 -9.29 -3.41 -7.06
C ASP A 42 -10.57 -3.72 -6.29
N GLU A 43 -11.00 -2.81 -5.40
CA GLU A 43 -12.14 -3.05 -4.51
C GLU A 43 -13.51 -2.68 -5.11
N LEU A 44 -13.59 -1.57 -5.85
CA LEU A 44 -14.88 -1.02 -6.29
C LEU A 44 -15.18 -1.32 -7.76
N TRP A 45 -14.18 -1.18 -8.64
CA TRP A 45 -14.37 -1.31 -10.09
C TRP A 45 -14.05 -2.71 -10.64
N GLY A 46 -13.65 -3.64 -9.78
CA GLY A 46 -13.44 -5.07 -10.05
C GLY A 46 -14.66 -5.86 -10.57
N ARG A 47 -15.78 -5.21 -10.96
CA ARG A 47 -16.82 -5.80 -11.84
C ARG A 47 -16.41 -5.86 -13.31
N ARG A 48 -15.14 -6.16 -13.58
CA ARG A 48 -14.68 -6.66 -14.87
C ARG A 48 -13.55 -7.66 -14.61
N ASP A 49 -13.98 -8.89 -14.37
CA ASP A 49 -13.27 -10.15 -14.54
C ASP A 49 -11.76 -10.08 -14.86
N LYS A 50 -10.91 -10.35 -13.86
CA LYS A 50 -10.04 -11.54 -13.74
C LYS A 50 -8.83 -11.30 -12.83
N LYS A 51 -8.72 -12.17 -11.83
CA LYS A 51 -7.51 -12.68 -11.15
C LYS A 51 -6.15 -12.17 -11.71
N ALA A 52 -5.44 -11.34 -10.95
CA ALA A 52 -3.99 -11.40 -10.69
C ALA A 52 -3.56 -10.17 -9.88
N GLY A 53 -3.31 -10.34 -8.59
CA GLY A 53 -2.86 -9.25 -7.72
C GLY A 53 -3.40 -9.44 -6.32
N SER A 54 -2.98 -10.49 -5.63
CA SER A 54 -3.18 -10.59 -4.19
C SER A 54 -2.60 -9.35 -3.52
N PRO A 55 -3.37 -8.57 -2.73
CA PRO A 55 -2.81 -7.44 -2.01
C PRO A 55 -1.81 -7.96 -0.96
N LEU A 56 -0.64 -7.34 -0.91
CA LEU A 56 0.48 -7.63 0.02
C LEU A 56 0.06 -7.71 1.51
N ILE A 57 -1.11 -7.15 1.85
CA ILE A 57 -1.73 -7.21 3.19
C ILE A 57 -2.05 -8.67 3.61
N ALA A 58 -2.32 -9.57 2.66
CA ALA A 58 -2.53 -10.99 2.95
C ALA A 58 -1.22 -11.73 3.31
N GLN A 59 -0.07 -11.31 2.76
CA GLN A 59 1.21 -11.99 2.99
C GLN A 59 1.79 -11.71 4.39
N LEU A 60 1.52 -10.54 4.97
CA LEU A 60 2.02 -10.19 6.30
C LEU A 60 1.26 -10.89 7.44
N LYS A 61 0.05 -11.41 7.19
CA LYS A 61 -0.72 -12.16 8.20
C LYS A 61 -0.25 -13.62 8.35
N GLU A 62 0.44 -14.16 7.34
CA GLU A 62 0.97 -15.53 7.37
C GLU A 62 2.29 -15.63 8.14
N SER A 63 3.16 -14.60 8.06
CA SER A 63 4.48 -14.60 8.70
C SER A 63 4.44 -14.39 10.22
N VAL A 64 3.38 -13.77 10.75
CA VAL A 64 3.22 -13.53 12.21
C VAL A 64 2.71 -14.78 12.95
N ARG A 65 2.15 -15.77 12.23
CA ARG A 65 1.64 -17.01 12.86
C ARG A 65 2.71 -18.07 13.13
N THR A 66 3.83 -18.06 12.40
CA THR A 66 4.85 -19.11 12.50
C THR A 66 5.94 -18.82 13.54
N SER A 67 6.01 -17.60 14.09
CA SER A 67 7.05 -17.21 15.06
C SER A 67 6.69 -17.48 16.52
N THR A 68 5.46 -17.90 16.85
CA THR A 68 5.05 -18.20 18.24
C THR A 68 5.00 -19.69 18.60
N CYS A 69 5.47 -20.59 17.72
CA CYS A 69 5.47 -22.02 17.98
C CYS A 69 6.84 -22.66 17.69
N THR A 70 7.87 -22.21 18.41
CA THR A 70 9.11 -22.97 18.56
C THR A 70 9.31 -23.29 20.04
N SER A 71 9.35 -24.60 20.30
CA SER A 71 9.82 -25.26 21.52
C SER A 71 8.81 -25.49 22.65
N ARG A 72 8.08 -26.59 22.55
CA ARG A 72 8.15 -27.63 23.59
C ARG A 72 8.00 -29.02 23.00
#